data_AF-A0A3A0CQC7-F1
#
_entry.id   AF-A0A3A0CQC7-F1
#
_cell.length_a   1.000
_cell.length_b   1.000
_cell.length_c   1.000
_cell.angle_alpha   90.00
_cell.angle_beta   90.00
_cell.angle_gamma   90.00
#
_symmetry.space_group_name_H-M   'P 1'
#
loop_
_entity.id
_entity.type
_entity.pdbx_description
1 polymer ?
#
loop_
_entity_poly.entity_id
_entity_poly.type
_entity_poly.pdbx_seq_one_letter_code
_entity_poly.pdbx_strand_id
1 'polypeptide(L)'
;MAKSSPLNPTIVDAASLFDASEVIAERVGRSKITIDYTRLRDCLDSLRKKKGWLPASPNMILLSIDPASEGQQRFQAMLRHSGFEPDVIHYRDTFVSVPPGRNPNETSGKSVVSLASRIAYIAGLMARHPSPQFLVVSHSFELFGPLTDLKRRVQSGKVGIAYFASLLDYRWKVAGLFDGKLDVEFFDLDQHAEDLMGVDLAGREAPTSESQVGLSRF
;
A
#
# COMPACT_ATOMS: atom_id res chain seq x y z
N MET A 1 -19.80 29.28 -7.14
CA MET A 1 -19.37 27.94 -6.68
C MET A 1 -18.12 28.11 -5.84
N ALA A 2 -18.16 27.74 -4.55
CA ALA A 2 -16.97 27.78 -3.71
C ALA A 2 -15.90 26.84 -4.31
N LYS A 3 -14.67 27.33 -4.50
CA LYS A 3 -13.54 26.46 -4.87
C LYS A 3 -13.33 25.48 -3.73
N SER A 4 -13.73 24.21 -3.91
CA SER A 4 -13.37 23.18 -2.93
C SER A 4 -11.85 23.10 -2.87
N SER A 5 -11.28 23.17 -1.68
CA SER A 5 -9.85 22.95 -1.47
C SER A 5 -9.40 21.64 -2.13
N PRO A 6 -8.20 21.59 -2.71
CA PRO A 6 -7.71 20.36 -3.33
C PRO A 6 -7.66 19.23 -2.30
N LEU A 7 -8.28 18.10 -2.64
CA LEU A 7 -8.33 16.91 -1.79
C LEU A 7 -7.09 16.05 -2.10
N ASN A 8 -6.22 15.90 -1.11
CA ASN A 8 -4.88 15.33 -1.29
C ASN A 8 -4.65 14.18 -0.31
N PRO A 9 -5.48 13.14 -0.29
CA PRO A 9 -5.40 12.15 0.76
C PRO A 9 -4.17 11.25 0.54
N THR A 10 -3.62 10.79 1.65
CA THR A 10 -2.76 9.60 1.70
C THR A 10 -3.54 8.53 2.43
N ILE A 11 -3.71 7.35 1.83
CA ILE A 11 -4.47 6.23 2.41
C ILE A 11 -3.54 5.07 2.64
N VAL A 12 -3.46 4.60 3.87
CA VAL A 12 -2.67 3.44 4.24
C VAL A 12 -3.59 2.22 4.39
N ASP A 13 -3.28 1.15 3.66
CA ASP A 13 -3.89 -0.16 3.81
C ASP A 13 -3.20 -0.92 4.95
N ALA A 14 -3.79 -0.88 6.15
CA ALA A 14 -3.15 -1.49 7.31
C ALA A 14 -3.09 -3.02 7.21
N ALA A 15 -4.05 -3.66 6.54
CA ALA A 15 -4.04 -5.11 6.36
C ALA A 15 -2.84 -5.49 5.49
N SER A 16 -2.70 -4.84 4.34
CA SER A 16 -1.56 -5.08 3.45
C SER A 16 -0.20 -4.80 4.11
N LEU A 17 -0.10 -3.78 4.96
CA LEU A 17 1.13 -3.50 5.71
C LEU A 17 1.41 -4.52 6.82
N PHE A 18 0.37 -5.03 7.47
CA PHE A 18 0.51 -6.07 8.49
C PHE A 18 1.05 -7.34 7.86
N ASP A 19 0.46 -7.81 6.75
CA ASP A 19 0.94 -9.01 6.04
C ASP A 19 2.37 -8.81 5.53
N ALA A 20 2.67 -7.62 5.00
CA ALA A 20 4.02 -7.29 4.58
C ALA A 20 5.03 -7.42 5.73
N SER A 21 4.67 -6.93 6.93
CA SER A 21 5.53 -7.05 8.10
C SER A 21 5.72 -8.50 8.56
N GLU A 22 4.70 -9.36 8.44
CA GLU A 22 4.82 -10.79 8.73
C GLU A 22 5.77 -11.49 7.73
N VAL A 23 5.57 -11.26 6.44
CA VAL A 23 6.42 -11.85 5.38
C VAL A 23 7.87 -11.38 5.52
N ILE A 24 8.10 -10.11 5.85
CA ILE A 24 9.47 -9.62 6.08
C ILE A 24 10.05 -10.26 7.33
N ALA A 25 9.29 -10.37 8.43
CA ALA A 25 9.77 -10.99 9.66
C ALA A 25 10.23 -12.43 9.41
N GLU A 26 9.44 -13.21 8.66
CA GLU A 26 9.80 -14.56 8.21
C GLU A 26 11.10 -14.56 7.39
N ARG A 27 11.20 -13.69 6.37
CA ARG A 27 12.38 -13.61 5.48
C ARG A 27 13.66 -13.16 6.19
N VAL A 28 13.57 -12.38 7.26
CA VAL A 28 14.75 -11.93 8.02
C VAL A 28 15.03 -12.78 9.24
N GLY A 29 14.23 -13.83 9.49
CA GLY A 29 14.39 -14.71 10.65
C GLY A 29 14.08 -14.03 11.99
N ARG A 30 13.18 -13.04 12.02
CA ARG A 30 12.70 -12.37 13.24
C ARG A 30 11.33 -12.90 13.63
N SER A 31 11.07 -12.99 14.93
CA SER A 31 9.76 -13.42 15.45
C SER A 31 8.65 -12.40 15.17
N LYS A 32 9.01 -11.12 15.07
CA LYS A 32 8.10 -10.02 14.77
C LYS A 32 8.85 -8.83 14.19
N ILE A 33 8.21 -8.14 13.25
CA ILE A 33 8.57 -6.78 12.83
C ILE A 33 7.38 -5.88 13.09
N THR A 34 7.63 -4.62 13.43
CA THR A 34 6.59 -3.61 13.61
C THR A 34 6.99 -2.39 12.82
N ILE A 35 6.03 -1.81 12.11
CA ILE A 35 6.21 -0.57 11.37
C ILE A 35 6.09 0.59 12.37
N ASP A 36 7.07 1.50 12.35
CA ASP A 36 6.94 2.79 13.00
C ASP A 36 6.03 3.68 12.14
N TYR A 37 4.78 3.83 12.57
CA TYR A 37 3.76 4.59 11.83
C TYR A 37 4.03 6.10 11.83
N THR A 38 4.72 6.63 12.84
CA THR A 38 5.12 8.04 12.84
C THR A 38 6.15 8.28 11.74
N ARG A 39 7.18 7.43 11.67
CA ARG A 39 8.18 7.48 10.60
C ARG A 39 7.61 7.17 9.22
N LEU A 40 6.62 6.28 9.13
CA LEU A 40 5.91 6.01 7.88
C LEU A 40 5.23 7.27 7.37
N ARG A 41 4.52 7.99 8.22
CA ARG A 41 3.88 9.25 7.84
C ARG A 41 4.91 10.28 7.34
N ASP A 42 5.98 10.49 8.11
CA ASP A 42 7.04 11.45 7.75
C ASP A 42 7.74 11.07 6.43
N CYS A 43 7.94 9.77 6.20
CA CYS A 43 8.46 9.22 4.95
C CYS A 43 7.52 9.55 3.78
N LEU A 44 6.22 9.28 3.91
CA LEU A 44 5.22 9.56 2.86
C LEU A 44 5.11 11.06 2.56
N ASP A 45 5.11 11.92 3.57
CA ASP A 45 5.11 13.37 3.38
C ASP A 45 6.39 13.86 2.68
N SER A 46 7.54 13.25 3.01
CA SER A 46 8.82 13.52 2.34
C SER A 46 8.81 13.07 0.87
N LEU A 47 8.25 11.90 0.56
CA LEU A 47 8.10 11.40 -0.81
C LEU A 47 7.20 12.31 -1.64
N ARG A 48 6.06 12.74 -1.07
CA ARG A 48 5.16 13.73 -1.68
C ARG A 48 5.91 15.00 -2.00
N LYS A 49 6.62 15.58 -1.02
CA LYS A 49 7.42 16.80 -1.21
C LYS A 49 8.47 16.65 -2.31
N LYS A 50 9.22 15.55 -2.33
CA LYS A 50 10.25 15.27 -3.35
C LYS A 50 9.67 15.23 -4.77
N LYS A 51 8.44 14.73 -4.94
CA LYS A 51 7.73 14.71 -6.23
C LYS A 51 6.91 15.97 -6.51
N GLY A 52 7.00 17.00 -5.68
CA GLY A 52 6.20 18.23 -5.82
C GLY A 52 4.70 17.99 -5.68
N TRP A 53 4.29 17.02 -4.85
CA TRP A 53 2.90 16.85 -4.44
C TRP A 53 2.60 17.83 -3.29
N LEU A 54 1.34 18.21 -3.16
CA LEU A 54 0.81 18.95 -2.02
C LEU A 54 0.86 18.06 -0.76
N PRO A 55 1.02 18.66 0.44
CA PRO A 55 0.94 17.93 1.70
C PRO A 55 -0.34 17.10 1.80
N ALA A 56 -0.23 15.95 2.47
CA ALA A 56 -1.37 15.07 2.62
C ALA A 56 -2.44 15.70 3.53
N SER A 57 -3.70 15.64 3.09
CA SER A 57 -4.86 16.07 3.87
C SER A 57 -6.14 15.46 3.28
N PRO A 58 -6.75 14.47 3.95
CA PRO A 58 -6.34 13.81 5.20
C PRO A 58 -5.22 12.76 5.04
N ASN A 59 -4.59 12.36 6.15
CA ASN A 59 -3.78 11.14 6.26
C ASN A 59 -4.63 10.06 6.90
N MET A 60 -5.14 9.11 6.11
CA MET A 60 -6.05 8.06 6.58
C MET A 60 -5.34 6.72 6.66
N ILE A 61 -5.75 5.89 7.62
CA ILE A 61 -5.37 4.48 7.68
C ILE A 61 -6.63 3.63 7.77
N LEU A 62 -6.83 2.73 6.81
CA LEU A 62 -7.97 1.83 6.80
C LEU A 62 -7.66 0.62 7.67
N LEU A 63 -8.58 0.25 8.55
CA LEU A 63 -8.42 -0.84 9.51
C LEU A 63 -9.61 -1.79 9.47
N SER A 64 -9.31 -3.08 9.53
CA SER A 64 -10.26 -4.14 9.84
C SER A 64 -10.04 -4.58 11.29
N ILE A 65 -11.02 -4.37 12.17
CA ILE A 65 -10.89 -4.72 13.59
C ILE A 65 -12.10 -5.51 14.10
N ASP A 66 -11.85 -6.33 15.11
CA ASP A 66 -12.82 -6.81 16.07
C ASP A 66 -13.00 -5.74 17.16
N PRO A 67 -14.19 -5.13 17.29
CA PRO A 67 -14.43 -4.11 18.30
C PRO A 67 -14.31 -4.64 19.73
N ALA A 68 -14.38 -5.95 19.96
CA ALA A 68 -14.19 -6.55 21.28
C ALA A 68 -12.70 -6.74 21.64
N SER A 69 -11.78 -6.54 20.70
CA SER A 69 -10.34 -6.75 20.91
C SER A 69 -9.66 -5.51 21.49
N GLU A 70 -9.35 -5.53 22.79
CA GLU A 70 -8.59 -4.44 23.44
C GLU A 70 -7.25 -4.15 22.76
N GLY A 71 -6.56 -5.20 22.27
CA GLY A 71 -5.29 -5.04 21.57
C GLY A 71 -5.42 -4.20 20.31
N GLN A 72 -6.50 -4.41 19.54
CA GLN A 72 -6.77 -3.66 18.32
C GLN A 72 -7.28 -2.24 18.61
N GLN A 73 -8.00 -2.04 19.71
CA GLN A 73 -8.36 -0.69 20.18
C GLN A 73 -7.11 0.11 20.59
N ARG A 74 -6.17 -0.49 21.33
CA ARG A 74 -4.88 0.13 21.66
C ARG A 74 -4.08 0.48 20.41
N PHE A 75 -4.08 -0.41 19.41
CA PHE A 75 -3.44 -0.16 18.12
C PHE A 75 -4.08 1.03 17.39
N GLN A 76 -5.41 1.12 17.34
CA GLN A 76 -6.13 2.26 16.77
C GLN A 76 -5.77 3.59 17.46
N ALA A 77 -5.63 3.59 18.79
CA ALA A 77 -5.19 4.77 19.54
C ALA A 77 -3.76 5.18 19.17
N MET A 78 -2.84 4.22 19.07
CA MET A 78 -1.46 4.47 18.63
C MET A 78 -1.43 5.12 17.23
N LEU A 79 -2.24 4.62 16.29
CA LEU A 79 -2.31 5.19 14.93
C LEU A 79 -2.77 6.66 14.92
N ARG A 80 -3.72 7.03 15.79
CA ARG A 80 -4.11 8.43 15.99
C ARG A 80 -2.96 9.27 16.53
N HIS A 81 -2.20 8.74 17.49
CA HIS A 81 -1.02 9.43 18.03
C HIS A 81 0.09 9.62 16.99
N SER A 82 0.23 8.69 16.03
CA SER A 82 1.10 8.85 14.86
C SER A 82 0.56 9.83 13.81
N GLY A 83 -0.65 10.36 14.01
CA GLY A 83 -1.26 11.39 13.17
C GLY A 83 -1.99 10.86 11.93
N PHE A 84 -2.42 9.60 11.96
CA PHE A 84 -3.40 9.08 11.02
C PHE A 84 -4.83 9.25 11.55
N GLU A 85 -5.78 9.39 10.63
CA GLU A 85 -7.22 9.28 10.87
C GLU A 85 -7.66 7.83 10.56
N PRO A 86 -7.97 7.01 11.58
CA PRO A 86 -8.36 5.63 11.35
C PRO A 86 -9.77 5.54 10.80
N ASP A 87 -9.93 4.94 9.62
CA ASP A 87 -11.22 4.54 9.06
C ASP A 87 -11.43 3.05 9.34
N VAL A 88 -12.34 2.75 10.26
CA VAL A 88 -12.49 1.45 10.87
C VAL A 88 -13.70 0.71 10.33
N ILE A 89 -13.49 -0.56 10.01
CA ILE A 89 -14.52 -1.49 9.57
C ILE A 89 -14.50 -2.71 10.49
N HIS A 90 -15.68 -3.26 10.73
CA HIS A 90 -15.79 -4.53 11.43
C HIS A 90 -15.17 -5.66 10.59
N TYR A 91 -14.35 -6.51 11.19
CA TYR A 91 -13.59 -7.51 10.44
C TYR A 91 -14.46 -8.49 9.62
N ARG A 92 -15.66 -8.78 10.11
CA ARG A 92 -16.65 -9.63 9.40
C ARG A 92 -17.17 -9.04 8.10
N ASP A 93 -17.04 -7.73 7.91
CA ASP A 93 -17.55 -7.03 6.72
C ASP A 93 -16.44 -6.84 5.68
N THR A 94 -15.24 -7.34 5.93
CA THR A 94 -14.10 -7.18 5.03
C THR A 94 -13.98 -8.30 4.01
N PHE A 95 -13.51 -7.93 2.82
CA PHE A 95 -13.25 -8.89 1.75
C PHE A 95 -12.01 -9.72 2.07
N VAL A 96 -11.96 -10.91 1.48
CA VAL A 96 -10.86 -11.85 1.66
C VAL A 96 -10.09 -11.96 0.34
N SER A 97 -8.76 -11.87 0.38
CA SER A 97 -7.87 -11.97 -0.78
C SER A 97 -6.63 -12.84 -0.50
N VAL A 98 -5.79 -12.99 -1.52
CA VAL A 98 -4.51 -13.68 -1.52
C VAL A 98 -3.43 -12.78 -0.90
N PRO A 99 -2.52 -13.32 -0.06
CA PRO A 99 -1.43 -12.52 0.54
C PRO A 99 -0.52 -11.84 -0.50
N PRO A 100 0.08 -10.68 -0.16
CA PRO A 100 1.09 -10.03 -1.01
C PRO A 100 2.26 -10.95 -1.41
N GLY A 101 2.71 -10.84 -2.66
CA GLY A 101 3.93 -11.49 -3.14
C GLY A 101 3.85 -13.00 -3.38
N ARG A 102 2.67 -13.63 -3.28
CA ARG A 102 2.49 -15.07 -3.53
C ARG A 102 2.08 -15.40 -4.96
N ASN A 103 2.50 -16.56 -5.45
CA ASN A 103 2.06 -17.10 -6.73
C ASN A 103 0.71 -17.85 -6.56
N PRO A 104 -0.25 -17.75 -7.50
CA PRO A 104 -1.52 -18.48 -7.44
C PRO A 104 -1.39 -20.02 -7.34
N ASN A 105 -0.23 -20.59 -7.67
CA ASN A 105 0.02 -22.02 -7.51
C ASN A 105 0.41 -22.45 -6.08
N GLU A 106 0.61 -21.49 -5.16
CA GLU A 106 0.91 -21.77 -3.76
C GLU A 106 -0.38 -22.13 -3.00
N THR A 107 -0.63 -23.43 -2.86
CA THR A 107 -1.87 -24.02 -2.31
C THR A 107 -2.03 -23.89 -0.78
N SER A 108 -1.06 -23.31 -0.07
CA SER A 108 -1.01 -23.20 1.40
C SER A 108 -1.11 -21.75 1.91
N GLY A 109 -2.02 -20.95 1.33
CA GLY A 109 -2.27 -19.58 1.75
C GLY A 109 -3.32 -19.45 2.84
N LYS A 110 -2.96 -18.88 4.00
CA LYS A 110 -3.94 -18.24 4.87
C LYS A 110 -4.61 -17.13 4.06
N SER A 111 -5.92 -17.08 4.13
CA SER A 111 -6.68 -16.02 3.48
C SER A 111 -6.47 -14.71 4.24
N VAL A 112 -6.36 -13.61 3.50
CA VAL A 112 -5.96 -12.31 4.03
C VAL A 112 -7.11 -11.32 3.91
N VAL A 113 -7.28 -10.46 4.90
CA VAL A 113 -8.24 -9.37 4.83
C VAL A 113 -7.78 -8.35 3.79
N SER A 114 -8.62 -8.03 2.82
CA SER A 114 -8.35 -7.03 1.80
C SER A 114 -9.25 -5.80 1.99
N LEU A 115 -8.60 -4.63 2.06
CA LEU A 115 -9.27 -3.33 2.08
C LEU A 115 -9.27 -2.68 0.68
N ALA A 116 -8.79 -3.40 -0.34
CA ALA A 116 -8.63 -2.88 -1.69
C ALA A 116 -9.96 -2.43 -2.32
N SER A 117 -11.07 -3.12 -2.07
CA SER A 117 -12.38 -2.73 -2.59
C SER A 117 -12.86 -1.38 -2.04
N ARG A 118 -12.58 -1.07 -0.76
CA ARG A 118 -12.87 0.22 -0.17
C ARG A 118 -11.98 1.31 -0.72
N ILE A 119 -10.68 1.04 -0.88
CA ILE A 119 -9.74 1.98 -1.50
C ILE A 119 -10.17 2.27 -2.95
N ALA A 120 -10.60 1.26 -3.70
CA ALA A 120 -11.14 1.41 -5.05
C ALA A 120 -12.39 2.28 -5.08
N TYR A 121 -13.30 2.10 -4.12
CA TYR A 121 -14.47 2.98 -3.95
C TYR A 121 -14.05 4.43 -3.69
N ILE A 122 -13.09 4.65 -2.78
CA ILE A 122 -12.56 6.00 -2.51
C ILE A 122 -11.91 6.60 -3.76
N ALA A 123 -11.10 5.83 -4.50
CA ALA A 123 -10.52 6.27 -5.76
C ALA A 123 -11.61 6.71 -6.77
N GLY A 124 -12.73 5.98 -6.84
CA GLY A 124 -13.89 6.39 -7.64
C GLY A 124 -14.52 7.71 -7.20
N LEU A 125 -14.56 7.99 -5.90
CA LEU A 125 -15.00 9.29 -5.37
C LEU A 125 -14.00 10.41 -5.71
N MET A 126 -12.69 10.12 -5.66
CA MET A 126 -11.64 11.08 -5.99
C MET A 126 -11.74 11.61 -7.42
N ALA A 127 -12.27 10.82 -8.36
CA ALA A 127 -12.46 11.22 -9.76
C ALA A 127 -13.42 12.40 -9.93
N ARG A 128 -14.21 12.75 -8.91
CA ARG A 128 -15.11 13.92 -8.91
C ARG A 128 -14.39 15.23 -8.62
N HIS A 129 -13.13 15.17 -8.19
CA HIS A 129 -12.32 16.35 -7.90
C HIS A 129 -11.48 16.75 -9.12
N PRO A 130 -11.27 18.05 -9.37
CA PRO A 130 -10.61 18.52 -10.60
C PRO A 130 -9.11 18.21 -10.66
N SER A 131 -8.43 18.13 -9.51
CA SER A 131 -6.98 17.95 -9.42
C SER A 131 -6.57 17.17 -8.15
N PRO A 132 -7.10 15.95 -7.92
CA PRO A 132 -6.82 15.20 -6.71
C PRO A 132 -5.35 14.74 -6.68
N GLN A 133 -4.77 14.68 -5.48
CA GLN A 133 -3.44 14.09 -5.29
C GLN A 133 -3.53 12.90 -4.34
N PHE A 134 -3.83 11.75 -4.93
CA PHE A 134 -4.20 10.50 -4.28
C PHE A 134 -2.99 9.57 -4.16
N LEU A 135 -2.53 9.33 -2.93
CA LEU A 135 -1.46 8.37 -2.64
C LEU A 135 -2.02 7.21 -1.82
N VAL A 136 -1.73 5.99 -2.22
CA VAL A 136 -2.11 4.78 -1.48
C VAL A 136 -0.86 4.02 -1.04
N VAL A 137 -0.84 3.50 0.18
CA VAL A 137 0.15 2.50 0.61
C VAL A 137 -0.53 1.14 0.64
N SER A 138 -0.19 0.25 -0.30
CA SER A 138 -0.78 -1.09 -0.40
C SER A 138 0.04 -1.97 -1.36
N HIS A 139 -0.06 -3.29 -1.19
CA HIS A 139 0.49 -4.28 -2.10
C HIS A 139 -0.59 -4.98 -2.94
N SER A 140 -1.87 -4.67 -2.71
CA SER A 140 -3.01 -5.33 -3.36
C SER A 140 -3.11 -5.03 -4.85
N PHE A 141 -2.94 -6.04 -5.70
CA PHE A 141 -3.04 -5.89 -7.15
C PHE A 141 -4.44 -5.49 -7.64
N GLU A 142 -5.49 -5.74 -6.85
CA GLU A 142 -6.86 -5.33 -7.15
C GLU A 142 -7.00 -3.80 -7.32
N LEU A 143 -6.04 -3.03 -6.82
CA LEU A 143 -5.98 -1.58 -6.98
C LEU A 143 -5.44 -1.13 -8.35
N PHE A 144 -4.82 -2.03 -9.13
CA PHE A 144 -4.29 -1.70 -10.44
C PHE A 144 -5.33 -1.04 -11.35
N GLY A 145 -6.49 -1.70 -11.54
CA GLY A 145 -7.58 -1.18 -12.37
C GLY A 145 -8.14 0.15 -11.86
N PRO A 146 -8.56 0.25 -10.59
CA PRO A 146 -9.08 1.48 -10.00
C PRO A 146 -8.11 2.67 -10.07
N LEU A 147 -6.82 2.47 -9.77
CA LEU A 147 -5.84 3.56 -9.77
C LEU A 147 -5.52 4.04 -11.19
N THR A 148 -5.37 3.13 -12.14
CA THR A 148 -5.18 3.49 -13.56
C THR A 148 -6.41 4.16 -14.14
N ASP A 149 -7.62 3.70 -13.79
CA ASP A 149 -8.86 4.34 -14.19
C ASP A 149 -9.00 5.76 -13.62
N LEU A 150 -8.73 5.95 -12.33
CA LEU A 150 -8.69 7.26 -11.70
C LEU A 150 -7.72 8.18 -12.45
N LYS A 151 -6.49 7.71 -12.71
CA LYS A 151 -5.47 8.51 -13.39
C LYS A 151 -5.89 8.96 -14.78
N ARG A 152 -6.54 8.09 -15.57
CA ARG A 152 -7.08 8.45 -16.90
C ARG A 152 -8.18 9.51 -16.83
N ARG A 153 -8.98 9.51 -15.75
CA ARG A 153 -10.09 10.46 -15.59
C ARG A 153 -9.62 11.85 -15.11
N VAL A 154 -8.50 11.93 -14.39
CA VAL A 154 -8.02 13.18 -13.79
C VAL A 154 -6.96 13.85 -14.67
N GLN A 155 -7.30 14.99 -15.27
CA GLN A 155 -6.42 15.67 -16.24
C GLN A 155 -5.15 16.27 -15.60
N SER A 156 -5.24 16.78 -14.38
CA SER A 156 -4.13 17.47 -13.69
C SER A 156 -3.83 16.89 -12.29
N GLY A 157 -4.48 15.78 -11.94
CA GLY A 157 -4.29 15.10 -10.66
C GLY A 157 -3.04 14.22 -10.65
N LYS A 158 -2.61 13.89 -9.43
CA LYS A 158 -1.53 12.93 -9.16
C LYS A 158 -2.12 11.69 -8.52
N VAL A 159 -1.72 10.52 -9.00
CA VAL A 159 -2.16 9.22 -8.49
C VAL A 159 -0.93 8.37 -8.31
N GLY A 160 -0.79 7.76 -7.15
CA GLY A 160 0.41 7.01 -6.84
C GLY A 160 0.16 5.91 -5.81
N ILE A 161 1.06 4.94 -5.82
CA ILE A 161 1.07 3.82 -4.89
C ILE A 161 2.47 3.64 -4.31
N ALA A 162 2.53 3.51 -2.99
CA ALA A 162 3.73 3.19 -2.23
C ALA A 162 3.65 1.75 -1.72
N TYR A 163 4.77 1.04 -1.78
CA TYR A 163 4.84 -0.40 -1.50
C TYR A 163 6.29 -0.81 -1.21
N PHE A 164 6.50 -1.95 -0.55
CA PHE A 164 7.80 -2.60 -0.45
C PHE A 164 8.04 -3.41 -1.72
N ALA A 165 8.98 -3.00 -2.59
CA ALA A 165 9.17 -3.64 -3.91
C ALA A 165 9.51 -5.13 -3.81
N SER A 166 10.22 -5.54 -2.77
CA SER A 166 10.56 -6.92 -2.41
C SER A 166 9.34 -7.81 -2.16
N LEU A 167 8.16 -7.22 -1.93
CA LEU A 167 6.89 -7.90 -1.65
C LEU A 167 5.81 -7.66 -2.70
N LEU A 168 6.13 -6.87 -3.72
CA LEU A 168 5.15 -6.51 -4.72
C LEU A 168 4.68 -7.75 -5.50
N ASP A 169 3.35 -7.89 -5.62
CA ASP A 169 2.73 -8.97 -6.39
C ASP A 169 3.24 -8.95 -7.86
N TYR A 170 3.66 -10.10 -8.36
CA TYR A 170 4.24 -10.24 -9.69
C TYR A 170 3.31 -9.75 -10.81
N ARG A 171 1.99 -9.77 -10.59
CA ARG A 171 0.98 -9.29 -11.55
C ARG A 171 1.14 -7.81 -11.84
N TRP A 172 1.65 -7.01 -10.89
CA TRP A 172 2.02 -5.62 -11.18
C TRP A 172 3.09 -5.55 -12.27
N LYS A 173 4.12 -6.40 -12.19
CA LYS A 173 5.18 -6.47 -13.21
C LYS A 173 4.62 -6.86 -14.57
N VAL A 174 3.78 -7.89 -14.61
CA VAL A 174 3.12 -8.37 -15.84
C VAL A 174 2.21 -7.31 -16.45
N ALA A 175 1.53 -6.52 -15.61
CA ALA A 175 0.65 -5.44 -16.05
C ALA A 175 1.39 -4.19 -16.56
N GLY A 176 2.72 -4.27 -16.73
CA GLY A 176 3.53 -3.19 -17.31
C GLY A 176 3.93 -2.11 -16.31
N LEU A 177 3.97 -2.43 -15.01
CA LEU A 177 4.43 -1.51 -13.97
C LEU A 177 5.76 -0.82 -14.30
N PHE A 178 6.71 -1.58 -14.86
CA PHE A 178 8.05 -1.08 -15.18
C PHE A 178 8.21 -0.62 -16.63
N ASP A 179 7.16 -0.71 -17.44
CA ASP A 179 7.21 -0.31 -18.84
C ASP A 179 7.13 1.21 -19.03
N GLY A 180 6.92 1.97 -17.94
CA GLY A 180 6.73 3.43 -17.98
C GLY A 180 5.43 3.86 -18.69
N LYS A 181 4.54 2.91 -19.00
CA LYS A 181 3.26 3.14 -19.70
C LYS A 181 2.12 3.54 -18.77
N LEU A 182 2.33 3.43 -17.46
CA LEU A 182 1.34 3.77 -16.47
C LEU A 182 1.60 5.20 -15.98
N ASP A 183 0.61 6.07 -16.12
CA ASP A 183 0.67 7.45 -15.61
C ASP A 183 0.51 7.53 -14.06
N VAL A 184 0.59 6.38 -13.37
CA VAL A 184 0.55 6.28 -11.90
C VAL A 184 1.99 6.34 -11.37
N GLU A 185 2.23 7.11 -10.32
CA GLU A 185 3.55 7.19 -9.67
C GLU A 185 3.77 6.03 -8.71
N PHE A 186 4.95 5.42 -8.75
CA PHE A 186 5.33 4.30 -7.91
C PHE A 186 6.42 4.69 -6.92
N PHE A 187 6.22 4.35 -5.65
CA PHE A 187 7.10 4.70 -4.55
C PHE A 187 7.58 3.43 -3.84
N ASP A 188 8.84 3.09 -4.04
CA ASP A 188 9.46 1.95 -3.37
C ASP A 188 9.87 2.31 -1.93
N LEU A 189 9.28 1.60 -0.97
CA LEU A 189 9.54 1.73 0.46
C LEU A 189 10.67 0.82 0.94
N ASP A 190 11.21 -0.10 0.12
CA ASP A 190 12.36 -0.93 0.51
C ASP A 190 13.56 -0.05 0.88
N GLN A 191 13.76 1.07 0.17
CA GLN A 191 14.79 2.07 0.43
C GLN A 191 14.65 2.76 1.80
N HIS A 192 13.50 2.61 2.45
CA HIS A 192 13.18 3.20 3.74
C HIS A 192 12.96 2.13 4.82
N ALA A 193 13.12 0.85 4.51
CA ALA A 193 12.79 -0.25 5.42
C ALA A 193 13.60 -0.23 6.71
N GLU A 194 14.85 0.23 6.67
CA GLU A 194 15.69 0.34 7.88
C GLU A 194 15.09 1.36 8.85
N ASP A 195 14.69 2.53 8.35
CA ASP A 195 14.07 3.57 9.16
C ASP A 195 12.69 3.17 9.68
N LEU A 196 11.90 2.48 8.84
CA LEU A 196 10.50 2.14 9.13
C LEU A 196 10.35 0.92 10.04
N MET A 197 11.28 -0.04 9.95
CA MET A 197 11.12 -1.38 10.53
C MET A 197 12.41 -1.95 11.14
N GLY A 198 13.54 -1.24 11.04
CA GLY A 198 14.83 -1.69 11.54
C GLY A 198 15.40 -2.89 10.76
N VAL A 199 15.10 -2.99 9.47
CA VAL A 199 15.59 -4.04 8.56
C VAL A 199 16.06 -3.45 7.24
N ASP A 200 17.23 -3.87 6.78
CA ASP A 200 17.71 -3.51 5.44
C ASP A 200 17.09 -4.46 4.40
N LEU A 201 16.22 -3.89 3.55
CA LEU A 201 15.66 -4.56 2.37
C LEU A 201 16.32 -4.11 1.06
N ALA A 202 17.03 -2.98 1.06
CA ALA A 202 17.66 -2.41 -0.13
C ALA A 202 18.99 -3.10 -0.47
N GLY A 203 19.69 -3.64 0.54
CA GLY A 203 20.95 -4.36 0.40
C GLY A 203 20.82 -5.86 0.11
N ARG A 204 19.59 -6.41 0.08
CA ARG A 204 19.36 -7.80 -0.31
C ARG A 204 19.13 -7.83 -1.81
N GLU A 205 20.07 -8.44 -2.55
CA GLU A 205 19.90 -8.71 -3.97
C GLU A 205 18.48 -9.24 -4.21
N ALA A 206 17.73 -8.60 -5.12
CA ALA A 206 16.54 -9.20 -5.67
C ALA A 206 16.89 -10.65 -6.02
N PRO A 207 16.04 -11.65 -5.70
CA PRO A 207 16.35 -13.03 -6.01
C PRO A 207 16.80 -13.09 -7.46
N THR A 208 18.09 -13.38 -7.63
CA THR A 208 18.76 -13.34 -8.92
C THR A 208 17.99 -14.30 -9.83
N SER A 209 17.80 -13.85 -11.06
CA SER A 209 17.02 -14.47 -12.13
C SER A 209 17.46 -15.90 -12.52
N GLU A 210 18.30 -16.56 -11.73
CA GLU A 210 18.94 -17.83 -12.03
C GLU A 210 18.35 -19.05 -11.30
N SER A 211 17.36 -18.86 -10.43
CA SER A 211 16.71 -20.00 -9.72
C SER A 211 15.36 -20.45 -10.28
N GLN A 212 14.97 -20.01 -11.49
CA GLN A 212 13.98 -20.73 -12.33
C GLN A 212 14.38 -20.68 -13.81
N VAL A 213 15.49 -21.37 -14.12
CA VAL A 213 15.67 -21.97 -15.44
C VAL A 213 14.54 -22.98 -15.63
N GLY A 214 13.52 -22.62 -16.40
CA GLY A 214 12.40 -23.52 -16.63
C GLY A 214 11.29 -23.07 -17.56
N LEU A 215 11.41 -21.95 -18.30
CA LEU A 215 10.44 -21.61 -19.35
C LEU A 215 11.17 -21.03 -20.57
N SER A 216 11.98 -21.89 -21.18
CA SER A 216 12.36 -21.77 -22.58
C SER A 216 11.46 -22.69 -23.38
N ARG A 217 10.59 -22.08 -24.21
CA ARG A 217 9.80 -22.65 -25.33
C ARG A 217 8.44 -23.26 -25.00
N PHE A 218 7.49 -22.82 -25.85
CA PHE A 218 6.07 -23.16 -26.05
C PHE A 218 5.07 -22.33 -25.25
#